data_AF-Q4Q9K8-F1
#
_entry.id   AF-Q4Q9K8-F1
#
_cell.length_a   1.000
_cell.length_b   1.000
_cell.length_c   1.000
_cell.angle_alpha   90.00
_cell.angle_beta   90.00
_cell.angle_gamma   90.00
#
_symmetry.space_group_name_H-M   'P 1'
#
loop_
_entity.id
_entity.type
_entity.pdbx_description
1 polymer ?
#
loop_
_entity_poly.entity_id
_entity_poly.type
_entity_poly.pdbx_seq_one_letter_code
_entity_poly.pdbx_strand_id
1 'polypeptide(L)'
;MPLTAPPRRHGNIKVFLNGRIFVGPDWRIMTLSVVLISVCSLVFVFFTNEIVAARITVGVTALISVSVLLLCGLSDPGVKPRQPPPPPDAPPRESLWLEREYLDENGCVHQARLEMKWCYSCNIYRPYRGVHCRYCDQCVARRDHHCPWTGTCIGAKNYRSYFALVWVLSVMLFTALCGGIQSFVQRIVRHSKVTPVIEDGPSAFTSALFDTYGLELILILVSFIFGLLVWSLAVYHTYLISRNLTSGDAAKDLKENVFTHGSVLANLWAALSGWREEEMTCGDARTEVVIEVGGFDDVGDPPSPSTTTPAASSHATVCDGGDASHL
;
A
#
# COMPACT_ATOMS: atom_id res chain seq x y z
N MET A 1 -11.85 36.44 0.13
CA MET A 1 -11.92 35.22 0.97
C MET A 1 -10.84 35.36 2.04
N PRO A 2 -11.16 35.33 3.34
CA PRO A 2 -10.14 35.52 4.35
C PRO A 2 -9.23 34.28 4.40
N LEU A 3 -7.92 34.50 4.25
CA LEU A 3 -6.83 33.51 4.29
C LEU A 3 -6.58 32.91 5.70
N THR A 4 -7.52 33.06 6.64
CA THR A 4 -7.27 32.87 8.08
C THR A 4 -8.21 31.88 8.78
N ALA A 5 -9.03 31.13 8.05
CA ALA A 5 -9.76 30.02 8.66
C ALA A 5 -8.77 28.89 9.02
N PRO A 6 -8.77 28.37 10.26
CA PRO A 6 -7.92 27.24 10.63
C PRO A 6 -8.24 26.02 9.75
N PRO A 7 -7.24 25.18 9.43
CA PRO A 7 -7.46 24.03 8.55
C PRO A 7 -8.50 23.08 9.16
N ARG A 8 -9.41 22.59 8.31
CA ARG A 8 -10.38 21.57 8.70
C ARG A 8 -9.62 20.33 9.18
N ARG A 9 -10.05 19.71 10.28
CA ARG A 9 -9.41 18.52 10.83
C ARG A 9 -10.31 17.30 10.73
N HIS A 10 -9.72 16.16 10.40
CA HIS A 10 -10.34 14.84 10.57
C HIS A 10 -9.45 14.05 11.52
N GLY A 11 -9.81 14.02 12.81
CA GLY A 11 -8.96 13.45 13.85
C GLY A 11 -7.64 14.22 13.90
N ASN A 12 -6.53 13.51 13.76
CA ASN A 12 -5.19 14.09 13.74
C ASN A 12 -4.71 14.56 12.36
N ILE A 13 -5.53 14.37 11.30
CA ILE A 13 -5.20 14.80 9.94
C ILE A 13 -5.68 16.24 9.72
N LYS A 14 -4.78 17.09 9.22
CA LYS A 14 -5.08 18.48 8.85
C LYS A 14 -5.39 18.55 7.36
N VAL A 15 -6.47 19.23 7.01
CA VAL A 15 -6.94 19.35 5.63
C VAL A 15 -6.90 20.81 5.19
N PHE A 16 -6.22 21.05 4.07
CA PHE A 16 -6.04 22.37 3.48
C PHE A 16 -6.66 22.43 2.07
N LEU A 17 -6.77 23.64 1.52
CA LEU A 17 -7.21 23.91 0.15
C LEU A 17 -8.52 23.19 -0.22
N ASN A 18 -9.54 23.28 0.64
CA ASN A 18 -10.85 22.65 0.44
C ASN A 18 -10.79 21.13 0.19
N GLY A 19 -9.89 20.41 0.85
CA GLY A 19 -9.80 18.96 0.70
C GLY A 19 -8.83 18.50 -0.38
N ARG A 20 -7.92 19.36 -0.85
CA ARG A 20 -6.90 18.96 -1.83
C ARG A 20 -5.58 18.50 -1.20
N ILE A 21 -5.29 18.91 0.04
CA ILE A 21 -4.07 18.55 0.75
C ILE A 21 -4.43 17.98 2.11
N PHE A 22 -3.96 16.77 2.39
CA PHE A 22 -4.11 16.06 3.65
C PHE A 22 -2.74 15.91 4.29
N VAL A 23 -2.51 16.56 5.42
CA VAL A 23 -1.27 16.45 6.17
C VAL A 23 -1.52 15.55 7.37
N GLY A 24 -0.91 14.37 7.36
CA GLY A 24 -1.02 13.40 8.45
C GLY A 24 -0.23 13.80 9.71
N PRO A 25 -0.39 13.03 10.80
CA PRO A 25 0.20 13.35 12.10
C PRO A 25 1.73 13.35 12.09
N ASP A 26 2.35 12.52 11.26
CA ASP A 26 3.81 12.30 11.23
C ASP A 26 4.53 13.10 10.13
N TRP A 27 3.95 14.24 9.71
CA TRP A 27 4.50 15.09 8.65
C TRP A 27 5.96 15.50 8.88
N ARG A 28 6.42 15.59 10.15
CA ARG A 28 7.82 15.89 10.49
C ARG A 28 8.77 14.78 10.02
N ILE A 29 8.36 13.52 10.15
CA ILE A 29 9.14 12.36 9.69
C ILE A 29 9.12 12.31 8.15
N MET A 30 7.99 12.64 7.52
CA MET A 30 7.94 12.82 6.07
C MET A 30 8.91 13.92 5.58
N THR A 31 9.00 15.06 6.28
CA THR A 31 9.99 16.10 5.95
C THR A 31 11.42 15.56 6.07
N LEU A 32 11.72 14.74 7.09
CA LEU A 32 13.01 14.07 7.19
C LEU A 32 13.28 13.14 5.99
N SER A 33 12.28 12.38 5.52
CA SER A 33 12.41 11.56 4.31
C SER A 33 12.76 12.41 3.08
N VAL A 34 12.08 13.56 2.89
CA VAL A 34 12.36 14.48 1.77
C VAL A 34 13.79 15.01 1.85
N VAL A 35 14.23 15.44 3.03
CA VAL A 35 15.59 15.95 3.24
C VAL A 35 16.62 14.85 2.99
N LEU A 36 16.40 13.65 3.51
CA LEU A 36 17.33 12.52 3.35
C LEU A 36 17.50 12.15 1.88
N ILE A 37 16.41 11.96 1.13
CA ILE A 37 16.45 11.65 -0.30
C ILE A 37 17.16 12.77 -1.06
N SER A 38 16.83 14.02 -0.79
CA SER A 38 17.38 15.17 -1.52
C SER A 38 18.88 15.34 -1.25
N VAL A 39 19.29 15.34 0.02
CA VAL A 39 20.70 15.56 0.40
C VAL A 39 21.58 14.40 -0.08
N CYS A 40 21.20 13.15 0.17
CA CYS A 40 22.00 12.00 -0.27
C CYS A 40 22.17 11.97 -1.78
N SER A 41 21.12 12.25 -2.55
CA SER A 41 21.20 12.28 -4.01
C SER A 41 22.00 13.46 -4.54
N LEU A 42 21.90 14.65 -3.93
CA LEU A 42 22.76 15.79 -4.29
C LEU A 42 24.24 15.50 -4.00
N VAL A 43 24.56 14.90 -2.85
CA VAL A 43 25.93 14.49 -2.54
C VAL A 43 26.43 13.46 -3.55
N PHE A 44 25.61 12.47 -3.90
CA PHE A 44 25.95 11.46 -4.90
C PHE A 44 26.25 12.06 -6.28
N VAL A 45 25.39 12.98 -6.73
CA VAL A 45 25.47 13.59 -8.07
C VAL A 45 26.66 14.54 -8.20
N PHE A 46 26.93 15.36 -7.19
CA PHE A 46 27.91 16.43 -7.30
C PHE A 46 29.30 16.09 -6.77
N PHE A 47 29.41 15.20 -5.76
CA PHE A 47 30.64 15.05 -5.00
C PHE A 47 31.31 13.68 -5.08
N THR A 48 30.60 12.61 -5.48
CA THR A 48 31.17 11.25 -5.36
C THR A 48 31.36 10.55 -6.69
N ASN A 49 30.29 10.35 -7.46
CA ASN A 49 30.30 9.39 -8.56
C ASN A 49 30.89 10.00 -9.83
N GLU A 50 31.90 9.46 -10.51
CA GLU A 50 32.39 10.03 -11.80
C GLU A 50 31.58 9.59 -13.04
N ILE A 51 30.69 8.61 -12.87
CA ILE A 51 29.91 7.99 -13.95
C ILE A 51 28.67 8.84 -14.22
N VAL A 52 28.69 9.55 -15.36
CA VAL A 52 27.61 10.46 -15.78
C VAL A 52 26.24 9.76 -15.81
N ALA A 53 26.17 8.53 -16.32
CA ALA A 53 24.92 7.78 -16.36
C ALA A 53 24.34 7.51 -14.97
N ALA A 54 25.18 7.15 -13.99
CA ALA A 54 24.73 6.92 -12.61
C ALA A 54 24.23 8.22 -11.96
N ARG A 55 24.92 9.35 -12.19
CA ARG A 55 24.49 10.68 -11.73
C ARG A 55 23.12 11.04 -12.27
N ILE A 56 22.91 10.91 -13.59
CA ILE A 56 21.64 11.25 -14.23
C ILE A 56 20.52 10.37 -13.68
N THR A 57 20.73 9.07 -13.61
CA THR A 57 19.71 8.13 -13.11
C THR A 57 19.36 8.41 -11.64
N VAL A 58 20.35 8.61 -10.75
CA VAL A 58 20.08 8.96 -9.34
C VAL A 58 19.38 10.31 -9.21
N GLY A 59 19.82 11.32 -9.96
CA GLY A 59 19.17 12.64 -9.95
C GLY A 59 17.71 12.60 -10.40
N VAL A 60 17.43 11.94 -11.52
CA VAL A 60 16.06 11.79 -12.05
C VAL A 60 15.17 10.98 -11.11
N THR A 61 15.66 9.82 -10.65
CA THR A 61 14.88 8.97 -9.73
C THR A 61 14.65 9.66 -8.39
N ALA A 62 15.58 10.46 -7.88
CA ALA A 62 15.38 11.25 -6.66
C ALA A 62 14.26 12.30 -6.81
N LEU A 63 14.22 13.02 -7.95
CA LEU A 63 13.14 13.97 -8.23
C LEU A 63 11.77 13.28 -8.31
N ILE A 64 11.72 12.11 -8.97
CA ILE A 64 10.50 11.29 -9.04
C ILE A 64 10.12 10.80 -7.64
N SER A 65 11.07 10.28 -6.85
CA SER A 65 10.83 9.81 -5.48
C SER A 65 10.27 10.92 -4.59
N VAL A 66 10.85 12.12 -4.60
CA VAL A 66 10.32 13.25 -3.81
C VAL A 66 8.92 13.63 -4.29
N SER A 67 8.70 13.70 -5.59
CA SER A 67 7.38 14.05 -6.16
C SER A 67 6.32 13.04 -5.76
N VAL A 68 6.60 11.74 -5.90
CA VAL A 68 5.67 10.66 -5.56
C VAL A 68 5.49 10.53 -4.04
N LEU A 69 6.53 10.79 -3.24
CA LEU A 69 6.43 10.86 -1.77
C LEU A 69 5.46 11.97 -1.34
N LEU A 70 5.58 13.16 -1.94
CA LEU A 70 4.66 14.27 -1.66
C LEU A 70 3.24 13.95 -2.13
N LEU A 71 3.07 13.36 -3.32
CA LEU A 71 1.76 12.90 -3.79
C LEU A 71 1.15 11.87 -2.83
N CYS A 72 1.94 10.90 -2.35
CA CYS A 72 1.47 9.88 -1.42
C CYS A 72 1.08 10.48 -0.05
N GLY A 73 1.98 11.30 0.53
CA GLY A 73 1.86 11.82 1.88
C GLY A 73 0.89 12.99 2.04
N LEU A 74 0.61 13.72 0.95
CA LEU A 74 -0.31 14.85 0.93
C LEU A 74 -1.70 14.53 0.35
N SER A 75 -1.92 13.30 -0.11
CA SER A 75 -3.23 12.86 -0.62
C SER A 75 -4.13 12.32 0.49
N ASP A 76 -5.44 12.35 0.25
CA ASP A 76 -6.42 11.61 1.07
C ASP A 76 -6.04 10.11 1.05
N PRO A 77 -5.78 9.46 2.18
CA PRO A 77 -5.56 8.02 2.20
C PRO A 77 -6.86 7.22 2.07
N GLY A 78 -8.02 7.89 2.06
CA GLY A 78 -9.35 7.29 2.11
C GLY A 78 -9.99 7.44 3.49
N VAL A 79 -9.80 8.57 4.16
CA VAL A 79 -10.39 8.80 5.49
C VAL A 79 -11.90 8.87 5.42
N LYS A 80 -12.56 8.35 6.45
CA LYS A 80 -14.01 8.46 6.61
C LYS A 80 -14.35 9.39 7.77
N PRO A 81 -15.23 10.39 7.56
CA PRO A 81 -15.60 11.32 8.60
C PRO A 81 -16.30 10.58 9.74
N ARG A 82 -16.12 11.09 10.95
CA ARG A 82 -16.87 10.60 12.12
C ARG A 82 -18.32 11.01 12.02
N GLN A 83 -19.20 10.12 12.46
CA GLN A 83 -20.59 10.44 12.68
C GLN A 83 -20.82 10.80 14.16
N PRO A 84 -21.88 11.56 14.48
CA PRO A 84 -22.29 11.74 15.86
C PRO A 84 -22.57 10.38 16.51
N PRO A 85 -22.39 10.27 17.84
CA PRO A 85 -22.77 9.05 18.54
C PRO A 85 -24.25 8.73 18.29
N PRO A 86 -24.62 7.44 18.20
CA PRO A 86 -26.00 7.05 18.08
C PRO A 86 -26.81 7.56 19.29
N PRO A 87 -28.10 7.91 19.10
CA PRO A 87 -28.99 8.26 20.19
C PRO A 87 -29.04 7.18 21.29
N PRO A 88 -29.31 7.53 22.56
CA PRO A 88 -29.37 6.56 23.67
C PRO A 88 -30.43 5.46 23.49
N ASP A 89 -31.50 5.79 22.75
CA ASP A 89 -32.65 4.94 22.40
C ASP A 89 -32.48 4.22 21.06
N ALA A 90 -31.31 4.35 20.41
CA ALA A 90 -31.03 3.61 19.19
C ALA A 90 -31.09 2.10 19.45
N PRO A 91 -31.68 1.32 18.53
CA PRO A 91 -31.71 -0.13 18.67
C PRO A 91 -30.29 -0.70 18.80
N PRO A 92 -30.13 -1.88 19.43
CA PRO A 92 -28.86 -2.58 19.44
C PRO A 92 -28.31 -2.68 18.02
N ARG A 93 -27.00 -2.40 17.87
CA ARG A 93 -26.35 -2.44 16.57
C ARG A 93 -26.49 -3.84 15.97
N GLU A 94 -27.21 -3.92 14.86
CA GLU A 94 -27.32 -5.17 14.10
C GLU A 94 -25.99 -5.48 13.41
N SER A 95 -25.71 -6.77 13.25
CA SER A 95 -24.57 -7.21 12.46
C SER A 95 -24.86 -6.90 10.99
N LEU A 96 -24.10 -5.99 10.43
CA LEU A 96 -24.19 -5.67 9.01
C LEU A 96 -23.28 -6.64 8.25
N TRP A 97 -23.81 -7.29 7.22
CA TRP A 97 -23.09 -8.26 6.41
C TRP A 97 -22.98 -7.74 4.98
N LEU A 98 -21.80 -7.89 4.39
CA LEU A 98 -21.55 -7.62 3.00
C LEU A 98 -21.46 -8.96 2.27
N GLU A 99 -22.38 -9.20 1.34
CA GLU A 99 -22.30 -10.30 0.40
C GLU A 99 -21.39 -9.91 -0.76
N ARG A 100 -20.50 -10.83 -1.13
CA ARG A 100 -19.52 -10.62 -2.18
C ARG A 100 -19.33 -11.87 -2.99
N GLU A 101 -19.42 -11.71 -4.30
CA GLU A 101 -18.95 -12.71 -5.25
C GLU A 101 -17.45 -12.51 -5.55
N TYR A 102 -16.70 -13.61 -5.64
CA TYR A 102 -15.29 -13.60 -6.04
C TYR A 102 -14.93 -14.82 -6.88
N LEU A 103 -13.92 -14.69 -7.74
CA LEU A 103 -13.39 -15.79 -8.54
C LEU A 103 -12.15 -16.37 -7.88
N ASP A 104 -12.09 -17.70 -7.77
CA ASP A 104 -10.90 -18.42 -7.33
C ASP A 104 -9.84 -18.54 -8.44
N GLU A 105 -8.69 -19.12 -8.10
CA GLU A 105 -7.57 -19.33 -9.04
C GLU A 105 -7.91 -20.29 -10.20
N ASN A 106 -8.98 -21.09 -10.07
CA ASN A 106 -9.48 -22.00 -11.10
C ASN A 106 -10.59 -21.36 -11.95
N GLY A 107 -10.97 -20.12 -11.67
CA GLY A 107 -12.06 -19.41 -12.34
C GLY A 107 -13.46 -19.82 -11.86
N CYS A 108 -13.58 -20.63 -10.79
CA CYS A 108 -14.88 -20.94 -10.22
C CYS A 108 -15.37 -19.76 -9.35
N VAL A 109 -16.67 -19.48 -9.44
CA VAL A 109 -17.33 -18.36 -8.77
C VAL A 109 -17.79 -18.79 -7.37
N HIS A 110 -17.44 -18.01 -6.36
CA HIS A 110 -17.77 -18.26 -4.96
C HIS A 110 -18.46 -17.05 -4.33
N GLN A 111 -19.33 -17.32 -3.35
CA GLN A 111 -19.97 -16.28 -2.54
C GLN A 111 -19.36 -16.26 -1.14
N ALA A 112 -18.93 -15.07 -0.70
CA ALA A 112 -18.45 -14.81 0.64
C ALA A 112 -19.39 -13.84 1.36
N ARG A 113 -19.59 -14.09 2.66
CA ARG A 113 -20.35 -13.21 3.54
C ARG A 113 -19.43 -12.61 4.59
N LEU A 114 -19.24 -11.30 4.55
CA LEU A 114 -18.25 -10.58 5.35
C LEU A 114 -18.93 -9.70 6.39
N GLU A 115 -18.62 -9.92 7.67
CA GLU A 115 -19.13 -9.08 8.75
C GLU A 115 -18.48 -7.68 8.71
N MET A 116 -19.31 -6.65 8.64
CA MET A 116 -18.89 -5.26 8.70
C MET A 116 -18.71 -4.83 10.16
N LYS A 117 -17.45 -4.59 10.53
CA LYS A 117 -17.11 -4.24 11.92
C LYS A 117 -17.46 -2.79 12.23
N TRP A 118 -18.08 -2.56 13.39
CA TRP A 118 -18.30 -1.22 13.90
C TRP A 118 -17.01 -0.55 14.41
N CYS A 119 -16.90 0.78 14.26
CA CYS A 119 -15.88 1.59 14.90
C CYS A 119 -16.49 2.52 15.93
N TYR A 120 -16.22 2.25 17.21
CA TYR A 120 -16.71 3.06 18.33
C TYR A 120 -16.11 4.47 18.36
N SER A 121 -14.84 4.64 17.96
CA SER A 121 -14.20 5.96 17.94
C SER A 121 -14.76 6.90 16.86
N CYS A 122 -15.23 6.33 15.74
CA CYS A 122 -15.74 7.10 14.60
C CYS A 122 -17.28 7.07 14.49
N ASN A 123 -17.95 6.22 15.27
CA ASN A 123 -19.38 5.94 15.20
C ASN A 123 -19.88 5.57 13.80
N ILE A 124 -19.15 4.71 13.10
CA ILE A 124 -19.53 4.22 11.76
C ILE A 124 -19.31 2.71 11.66
N TYR A 125 -20.05 2.05 10.78
CA TYR A 125 -19.60 0.79 10.21
C TYR A 125 -18.36 1.08 9.37
N ARG A 126 -17.28 0.35 9.64
CA ARG A 126 -16.03 0.54 8.89
C ARG A 126 -16.32 0.27 7.41
N PRO A 127 -15.77 1.08 6.48
CA PRO A 127 -15.89 0.78 5.06
C PRO A 127 -15.25 -0.58 4.77
N TYR A 128 -15.50 -1.12 3.58
CA TYR A 128 -14.93 -2.39 3.18
C TYR A 128 -13.40 -2.44 3.36
N ARG A 129 -12.91 -3.49 4.05
CA ARG A 129 -11.51 -3.67 4.47
C ARG A 129 -10.92 -2.47 5.25
N GLY A 130 -11.79 -1.63 5.81
CA GLY A 130 -11.45 -0.44 6.54
C GLY A 130 -11.01 -0.74 7.96
N VAL A 131 -10.02 0.01 8.44
CA VAL A 131 -9.50 -0.14 9.80
C VAL A 131 -9.29 1.24 10.42
N HIS A 132 -9.64 1.36 11.69
CA HIS A 132 -9.36 2.57 12.47
C HIS A 132 -7.86 2.66 12.77
N CYS A 133 -7.22 3.76 12.36
CA CYS A 133 -5.84 4.04 12.70
C CYS A 133 -5.79 4.94 13.93
N ARG A 134 -5.17 4.47 15.02
CA ARG A 134 -5.01 5.24 16.26
C ARG A 134 -4.18 6.53 16.09
N TYR A 135 -3.21 6.53 15.17
CA TYR A 135 -2.32 7.68 14.96
C TYR A 135 -3.03 8.80 14.21
N CYS A 136 -3.69 8.46 13.10
CA CYS A 136 -4.54 9.38 12.34
C CYS A 136 -5.83 9.72 13.08
N ASP A 137 -6.24 8.86 14.01
CA ASP A 137 -7.49 8.93 14.77
C ASP A 137 -8.72 8.97 13.85
N GLN A 138 -8.69 8.13 12.81
CA GLN A 138 -9.72 8.03 11.79
C GLN A 138 -9.79 6.61 11.21
N CYS A 139 -10.98 6.24 10.72
CA CYS A 139 -11.14 5.07 9.86
C CYS A 139 -10.61 5.38 8.47
N VAL A 140 -9.78 4.49 7.93
CA VAL A 140 -9.22 4.59 6.58
C VAL A 140 -9.75 3.41 5.76
N ALA A 141 -10.31 3.69 4.60
CA ALA A 141 -10.80 2.67 3.67
C ALA A 141 -9.64 1.84 3.11
N ARG A 142 -9.83 0.51 3.05
CA ARG A 142 -8.80 -0.46 2.63
C ARG A 142 -7.41 -0.14 3.22
N ARG A 143 -7.37 0.10 4.52
CA ARG A 143 -6.14 0.55 5.20
C ARG A 143 -5.10 -0.56 5.16
N ASP A 144 -3.94 -0.26 4.58
CA ASP A 144 -2.81 -1.17 4.60
C ASP A 144 -2.04 -1.02 5.91
N HIS A 145 -1.42 0.14 6.13
CA HIS A 145 -0.68 0.45 7.34
C HIS A 145 -0.60 1.96 7.59
N HIS A 146 -0.04 2.33 8.73
CA HIS A 146 0.36 3.70 9.02
C HIS A 146 1.86 3.83 8.76
N CYS A 147 2.27 4.72 7.87
CA CYS A 147 3.67 4.89 7.50
C CYS A 147 4.18 6.25 7.99
N PRO A 148 5.03 6.28 9.03
CA PRO A 148 5.61 7.53 9.50
C PRO A 148 6.45 8.22 8.41
N TRP A 149 7.12 7.45 7.55
CA TRP A 149 7.98 7.96 6.48
C TRP A 149 7.25 8.73 5.38
N THR A 150 5.97 8.42 5.14
CA THR A 150 5.06 9.20 4.28
C THR A 150 4.19 10.17 5.07
N GLY A 151 4.31 10.18 6.39
CA GLY A 151 3.60 11.09 7.30
C GLY A 151 2.13 10.75 7.56
N THR A 152 1.59 9.70 6.94
CA THR A 152 0.15 9.39 6.96
C THR A 152 -0.13 7.89 6.77
N CYS A 153 -1.41 7.50 6.80
CA CYS A 153 -1.82 6.15 6.44
C CYS A 153 -1.63 5.85 4.96
N ILE A 154 -1.32 4.60 4.64
CA ILE A 154 -1.46 4.06 3.29
C ILE A 154 -2.80 3.33 3.23
N GLY A 155 -3.67 3.77 2.32
CA GLY A 155 -5.02 3.23 2.14
C GLY A 155 -5.45 3.30 0.69
N ALA A 156 -6.76 3.11 0.44
CA ALA A 156 -7.31 3.00 -0.91
C ALA A 156 -6.80 4.11 -1.86
N LYS A 157 -6.88 5.37 -1.45
CA LYS A 157 -6.68 6.50 -2.36
C LYS A 157 -5.22 6.91 -2.60
N ASN A 158 -4.26 6.45 -1.80
CA ASN A 158 -2.84 6.78 -1.97
C ASN A 158 -1.91 5.57 -2.13
N TYR A 159 -2.44 4.34 -2.10
CA TYR A 159 -1.64 3.11 -2.25
C TYR A 159 -0.81 3.09 -3.55
N ARG A 160 -1.37 3.56 -4.67
CA ARG A 160 -0.66 3.59 -5.97
C ARG A 160 0.61 4.43 -5.91
N SER A 161 0.53 5.61 -5.30
CA SER A 161 1.69 6.48 -5.09
C SER A 161 2.69 5.85 -4.13
N TYR A 162 2.23 5.20 -3.06
CA TYR A 162 3.11 4.45 -2.17
C TYR A 162 3.85 3.31 -2.89
N PHE A 163 3.15 2.52 -3.70
CA PHE A 163 3.76 1.43 -4.46
C PHE A 163 4.80 1.94 -5.47
N ALA A 164 4.48 3.01 -6.20
CA ALA A 164 5.42 3.66 -7.10
C ALA A 164 6.64 4.23 -6.35
N LEU A 165 6.44 4.84 -5.18
CA LEU A 165 7.52 5.36 -4.34
C LEU A 165 8.53 4.25 -3.97
N VAL A 166 8.04 3.11 -3.49
CA VAL A 166 8.89 1.99 -3.05
C VAL A 166 9.75 1.46 -4.21
N TRP A 167 9.17 1.33 -5.41
CA TRP A 167 9.91 0.86 -6.59
C TRP A 167 10.89 1.89 -7.15
N VAL A 168 10.51 3.17 -7.24
CA VAL A 168 11.44 4.22 -7.70
C VAL A 168 12.60 4.38 -6.72
N LEU A 169 12.34 4.33 -5.39
CA LEU A 169 13.40 4.30 -4.39
C LEU A 169 14.30 3.07 -4.53
N SER A 170 13.72 1.90 -4.84
CA SER A 170 14.49 0.67 -5.08
C SER A 170 15.49 0.83 -6.23
N VAL A 171 15.06 1.44 -7.34
CA VAL A 171 15.92 1.74 -8.50
C VAL A 171 17.00 2.76 -8.15
N MET A 172 16.63 3.82 -7.42
CA MET A 172 17.57 4.86 -6.99
C MET A 172 18.67 4.27 -6.09
N LEU A 173 18.30 3.49 -5.08
CA LEU A 173 19.23 2.86 -4.13
C LEU A 173 20.13 1.83 -4.82
N PHE A 174 19.59 1.03 -5.74
CA PHE A 174 20.38 0.08 -6.52
C PHE A 174 21.40 0.79 -7.41
N THR A 175 20.97 1.85 -8.10
CA THR A 175 21.87 2.66 -8.93
C THR A 175 22.94 3.34 -8.09
N ALA A 176 22.58 3.90 -6.93
CA ALA A 176 23.53 4.53 -6.02
C ALA A 176 24.54 3.51 -5.46
N LEU A 177 24.11 2.30 -5.12
CA LEU A 177 24.97 1.23 -4.65
C LEU A 177 25.95 0.77 -5.74
N CYS A 178 25.44 0.30 -6.88
CA CYS A 178 26.28 -0.22 -7.96
C CYS A 178 27.16 0.87 -8.57
N GLY A 179 26.59 2.05 -8.82
CA GLY A 179 27.33 3.20 -9.32
C GLY A 179 28.40 3.65 -8.35
N GLY A 180 28.09 3.73 -7.05
CA GLY A 180 29.07 4.08 -6.01
C GLY A 180 30.22 3.09 -5.93
N ILE A 181 29.94 1.79 -5.93
CA ILE A 181 30.97 0.74 -5.95
C ILE A 181 31.84 0.87 -7.21
N GLN A 182 31.23 1.03 -8.37
CA GLN A 182 31.97 1.14 -9.63
C GLN A 182 32.88 2.39 -9.65
N SER A 183 32.36 3.54 -9.24
CA SER A 183 33.13 4.79 -9.16
C SER A 183 34.28 4.69 -8.15
N PHE A 184 34.03 4.10 -6.97
CA PHE A 184 35.06 3.90 -5.97
C PHE A 184 36.18 2.95 -6.45
N VAL A 185 35.81 1.85 -7.12
CA VAL A 185 36.78 0.92 -7.74
C VAL A 185 37.61 1.62 -8.83
N GLN A 186 36.97 2.41 -9.71
CA GLN A 186 37.68 3.17 -10.74
C GLN A 186 38.68 4.16 -10.13
N ARG A 187 38.31 4.81 -9.02
CA ARG A 187 39.16 5.72 -8.27
C ARG A 187 40.37 5.01 -7.65
N ILE A 188 40.17 3.85 -7.02
CA ILE A 188 41.26 3.03 -6.48
C ILE A 188 42.23 2.61 -7.61
N VAL A 189 41.70 2.16 -8.76
CA VAL A 189 42.51 1.76 -9.92
C VAL A 189 43.28 2.94 -10.51
N ARG A 190 42.71 4.15 -10.49
CA ARG A 190 43.43 5.37 -10.92
C ARG A 190 44.59 5.66 -9.98
N HIS A 191 44.35 5.64 -8.68
CA HIS A 191 45.40 5.89 -7.69
C HIS A 191 46.47 4.80 -7.69
N SER A 192 46.12 3.52 -7.88
CA SER A 192 47.09 2.43 -7.92
C SER A 192 48.09 2.53 -9.07
N LYS A 193 47.74 3.26 -10.15
CA LYS A 193 48.64 3.56 -11.26
C LYS A 193 49.58 4.74 -10.98
N VAL A 194 49.23 5.63 -10.05
CA VAL A 194 50.00 6.83 -9.69
C VAL A 194 50.87 6.59 -8.45
N THR A 195 50.38 5.82 -7.48
CA THR A 195 51.11 5.46 -6.24
C THR A 195 52.42 4.68 -6.40
N PRO A 196 52.75 3.91 -7.47
CA PRO A 196 54.06 3.28 -7.59
C PRO A 196 55.23 4.27 -7.66
N VAL A 197 54.97 5.58 -7.71
CA VAL A 197 55.97 6.65 -7.76
C VAL A 197 56.31 7.20 -6.35
N ILE A 198 55.53 6.91 -5.31
CA ILE A 198 55.74 7.46 -3.95
C ILE A 198 55.89 6.30 -2.95
N GLU A 199 57.12 5.93 -2.60
CA GLU A 199 57.42 4.81 -1.68
C GLU A 199 56.84 4.99 -0.25
N ASP A 200 56.69 6.24 0.22
CA ASP A 200 56.17 6.57 1.57
C ASP A 200 54.74 7.16 1.55
N GLY A 201 54.02 7.05 0.44
CA GLY A 201 52.71 7.68 0.24
C GLY A 201 51.52 6.89 0.84
N PRO A 202 50.35 7.53 1.01
CA PRO A 202 49.12 6.81 1.35
C PRO A 202 48.79 5.77 0.28
N SER A 203 48.28 4.60 0.70
CA SER A 203 47.80 3.55 -0.20
C SER A 203 46.75 4.07 -1.20
N ALA A 204 46.61 3.40 -2.34
CA ALA A 204 45.61 3.77 -3.35
C ALA A 204 44.17 3.83 -2.80
N PHE A 205 43.85 2.96 -1.84
CA PHE A 205 42.56 2.96 -1.13
C PHE A 205 42.38 4.21 -0.26
N THR A 206 43.37 4.55 0.56
CA THR A 206 43.32 5.75 1.41
C THR A 206 43.26 7.03 0.59
N SER A 207 43.99 7.11 -0.53
CA SER A 207 43.92 8.23 -1.46
C SER A 207 42.54 8.37 -2.09
N ALA A 208 41.94 7.25 -2.54
CA ALA A 208 40.58 7.23 -3.07
C ALA A 208 39.52 7.66 -2.04
N LEU A 209 39.70 7.33 -0.75
CA LEU A 209 38.82 7.81 0.32
C LEU A 209 38.94 9.33 0.51
N PHE A 210 40.16 9.86 0.54
CA PHE A 210 40.39 11.28 0.78
C PHE A 210 39.89 12.17 -0.35
N ASP A 211 39.94 11.71 -1.61
CA ASP A 211 39.39 12.42 -2.77
C ASP A 211 37.92 12.86 -2.59
N THR A 212 37.13 12.05 -1.85
CA THR A 212 35.70 12.29 -1.63
C THR A 212 35.37 12.57 -0.17
N TYR A 213 36.39 12.82 0.68
CA TYR A 213 36.23 12.99 2.13
C TYR A 213 35.48 11.81 2.80
N GLY A 214 35.59 10.60 2.23
CA GLY A 214 34.87 9.41 2.68
C GLY A 214 33.37 9.37 2.36
N LEU A 215 32.81 10.42 1.72
CA LEU A 215 31.38 10.51 1.42
C LEU A 215 30.90 9.40 0.50
N GLU A 216 31.73 8.97 -0.46
CA GLU A 216 31.41 7.89 -1.39
C GLU A 216 31.18 6.56 -0.65
N LEU A 217 32.07 6.21 0.29
CA LEU A 217 31.93 4.99 1.09
C LEU A 217 30.71 5.07 2.02
N ILE A 218 30.45 6.23 2.63
CA ILE A 218 29.26 6.45 3.46
C ILE A 218 27.99 6.24 2.64
N LEU A 219 27.92 6.81 1.43
CA LEU A 219 26.75 6.66 0.56
C LEU A 219 26.57 5.22 0.06
N ILE A 220 27.65 4.48 -0.20
CA ILE A 220 27.57 3.04 -0.52
C ILE A 220 26.94 2.27 0.66
N LEU A 221 27.40 2.51 1.88
CA LEU A 221 26.88 1.85 3.09
C LEU A 221 25.42 2.22 3.36
N VAL A 222 25.08 3.50 3.26
CA VAL A 222 23.69 3.98 3.38
C VAL A 222 22.81 3.34 2.31
N SER A 223 23.25 3.29 1.06
CA SER A 223 22.50 2.68 -0.05
C SER A 223 22.30 1.19 0.16
N PHE A 224 23.29 0.48 0.70
CA PHE A 224 23.18 -0.93 1.04
C PHE A 224 22.17 -1.17 2.17
N ILE A 225 22.30 -0.46 3.29
CA ILE A 225 21.42 -0.63 4.47
C ILE A 225 19.97 -0.29 4.12
N PHE A 226 19.72 0.88 3.52
CA PHE A 226 18.37 1.26 3.10
C PHE A 226 17.88 0.39 1.94
N GLY A 227 18.77 -0.07 1.06
CA GLY A 227 18.46 -1.02 0.00
C GLY A 227 17.84 -2.31 0.56
N LEU A 228 18.47 -2.93 1.56
CA LEU A 228 17.94 -4.15 2.19
C LEU A 228 16.51 -3.96 2.72
N LEU A 229 16.23 -2.82 3.34
CA LEU A 229 14.91 -2.49 3.88
C LEU A 229 13.89 -2.22 2.78
N VAL A 230 14.26 -1.45 1.75
CA VAL A 230 13.33 -1.02 0.68
C VAL A 230 13.08 -2.13 -0.33
N TRP A 231 14.08 -2.93 -0.70
CA TRP A 231 13.90 -4.04 -1.63
C TRP A 231 13.04 -5.16 -1.05
N SER A 232 13.25 -5.50 0.23
CA SER A 232 12.37 -6.46 0.92
C SER A 232 10.93 -5.97 0.98
N LEU A 233 10.72 -4.68 1.24
CA LEU A 233 9.41 -4.04 1.20
C LEU A 233 8.80 -4.03 -0.21
N ALA A 234 9.60 -3.79 -1.25
CA ALA A 234 9.14 -3.81 -2.64
C ALA A 234 8.64 -5.21 -3.04
N VAL A 235 9.41 -6.25 -2.71
CA VAL A 235 9.02 -7.65 -2.94
C VAL A 235 7.76 -8.00 -2.16
N TYR A 236 7.69 -7.63 -0.87
CA TYR A 236 6.52 -7.91 -0.04
C TYR A 236 5.25 -7.25 -0.58
N HIS A 237 5.28 -5.96 -0.93
CA HIS A 237 4.11 -5.29 -1.49
C HIS A 237 3.73 -5.82 -2.87
N THR A 238 4.71 -6.31 -3.66
CA THR A 238 4.44 -6.96 -4.95
C THR A 238 3.70 -8.28 -4.74
N TYR A 239 4.08 -9.06 -3.74
CA TYR A 239 3.34 -10.25 -3.31
C TYR A 239 1.92 -9.91 -2.83
N LEU A 240 1.73 -8.83 -2.06
CA LEU A 240 0.41 -8.43 -1.60
C LEU A 240 -0.52 -8.06 -2.76
N ILE A 241 -0.06 -7.25 -3.72
CA ILE A 241 -0.90 -6.84 -4.85
C ILE A 241 -1.17 -7.98 -5.82
N SER A 242 -0.26 -8.95 -5.99
CA SER A 242 -0.51 -10.12 -6.85
C SER A 242 -1.62 -11.03 -6.30
N ARG A 243 -1.94 -10.90 -5.01
CA ARG A 243 -3.00 -11.62 -4.29
C ARG A 243 -4.18 -10.74 -3.89
N ASN A 244 -4.18 -9.46 -4.28
CA ASN A 244 -5.16 -8.44 -3.85
C ASN A 244 -5.32 -8.31 -2.32
N LEU A 245 -4.24 -8.52 -1.57
CA LEU A 245 -4.20 -8.43 -0.11
C LEU A 245 -3.74 -7.04 0.37
N THR A 246 -4.11 -6.69 1.59
CA THR A 246 -3.41 -5.65 2.36
C THR A 246 -2.47 -6.33 3.35
N SER A 247 -1.49 -5.60 3.89
CA SER A 247 -0.61 -6.09 4.95
C SER A 247 -1.42 -6.64 6.14
N GLY A 248 -2.52 -5.96 6.49
CA GLY A 248 -3.41 -6.39 7.57
C GLY A 248 -4.25 -7.62 7.24
N ASP A 249 -4.49 -7.93 5.97
CA ASP A 249 -5.18 -9.15 5.55
C ASP A 249 -4.24 -10.34 5.49
N ALA A 250 -3.02 -10.14 4.98
CA ALA A 250 -1.97 -11.16 4.99
C ALA A 250 -1.62 -11.60 6.42
N ALA A 251 -1.59 -10.67 7.38
CA ALA A 251 -1.33 -10.98 8.78
C ALA A 251 -2.42 -11.81 9.48
N LYS A 252 -3.64 -11.89 8.92
CA LYS A 252 -4.75 -12.67 9.50
C LYS A 252 -4.71 -14.15 9.10
N ASP A 253 -3.77 -14.55 8.22
CA ASP A 253 -3.63 -15.90 7.70
C ASP A 253 -4.99 -16.51 7.28
N LEU A 254 -5.65 -15.82 6.33
CA LEU A 254 -6.97 -16.21 5.88
C LEU A 254 -6.90 -17.61 5.25
N LYS A 255 -7.73 -18.53 5.75
CA LYS A 255 -7.88 -19.88 5.17
C LYS A 255 -8.21 -19.83 3.68
N GLU A 256 -8.95 -18.81 3.27
CA GLU A 256 -9.36 -18.59 1.88
C GLU A 256 -9.25 -17.10 1.51
N ASN A 257 -8.69 -16.84 0.34
CA ASN A 257 -8.51 -15.47 -0.15
C ASN A 257 -9.75 -14.99 -0.92
N VAL A 258 -10.79 -14.61 -0.18
CA VAL A 258 -12.03 -14.00 -0.68
C VAL A 258 -11.82 -12.62 -1.35
N PHE A 259 -10.57 -12.12 -1.37
CA PHE A 259 -10.23 -10.85 -1.98
C PHE A 259 -9.70 -10.98 -3.40
N THR A 260 -9.33 -12.17 -3.85
CA THR A 260 -8.74 -12.40 -5.17
C THR A 260 -9.74 -12.16 -6.32
N HIS A 261 -9.21 -11.83 -7.49
CA HIS A 261 -9.91 -11.72 -8.77
C HIS A 261 -9.53 -12.88 -9.72
N GLY A 262 -9.18 -14.03 -9.15
CA GLY A 262 -8.82 -15.26 -9.85
C GLY A 262 -7.44 -15.31 -10.50
N SER A 263 -6.88 -14.20 -10.99
CA SER A 263 -5.54 -14.20 -11.58
C SER A 263 -4.62 -13.11 -11.04
N VAL A 264 -3.31 -13.33 -11.15
CA VAL A 264 -2.29 -12.33 -10.79
C VAL A 264 -2.50 -11.04 -11.58
N LEU A 265 -2.75 -11.13 -12.89
CA LEU A 265 -2.97 -9.95 -13.73
C LEU A 265 -4.23 -9.18 -13.32
N ALA A 266 -5.33 -9.88 -13.02
CA ALA A 266 -6.55 -9.25 -12.54
C ALA A 266 -6.35 -8.58 -11.17
N ASN A 267 -5.59 -9.21 -10.26
CA ASN A 267 -5.25 -8.65 -8.96
C ASN A 267 -4.36 -7.40 -9.08
N LEU A 268 -3.34 -7.46 -9.94
CA LEU A 268 -2.48 -6.31 -10.24
C LEU A 268 -3.29 -5.16 -10.84
N TRP A 269 -4.16 -5.46 -11.80
CA TRP A 269 -5.05 -4.49 -12.41
C TRP A 269 -5.97 -3.85 -11.38
N ALA A 270 -6.65 -4.64 -10.53
CA ALA A 270 -7.50 -4.14 -9.47
C ALA A 270 -6.72 -3.24 -8.48
N ALA A 271 -5.48 -3.60 -8.13
CA ALA A 271 -4.63 -2.81 -7.25
C ALA A 271 -4.16 -1.49 -7.85
N LEU A 272 -3.95 -1.44 -9.17
CA LEU A 272 -3.30 -0.33 -9.87
C LEU A 272 -4.24 0.55 -10.71
N SER A 273 -5.44 0.08 -11.06
CA SER A 273 -6.42 0.84 -11.86
C SER A 273 -7.20 1.87 -11.05
N GLY A 274 -7.11 1.82 -9.72
CA GLY A 274 -7.88 2.66 -8.80
C GLY A 274 -9.09 1.93 -8.25
N TRP A 275 -9.48 2.27 -7.04
CA TRP A 275 -10.54 1.56 -6.32
C TRP A 275 -11.92 2.11 -6.67
N ARG A 276 -12.92 1.24 -6.75
CA ARG A 276 -14.32 1.64 -6.93
C ARG A 276 -14.82 2.39 -5.71
N GLU A 277 -15.58 3.47 -5.93
CA GLU A 277 -16.15 4.28 -4.85
C GLU A 277 -17.08 3.48 -3.94
N GLU A 278 -17.79 2.51 -4.49
CA GLU A 278 -18.66 1.56 -3.78
C GLU A 278 -17.90 0.75 -2.73
N GLU A 279 -16.64 0.39 -2.98
CA GLU A 279 -15.78 -0.31 -2.01
C GLU A 279 -15.24 0.64 -0.91
N MET A 280 -15.46 1.95 -1.07
CA MET A 280 -15.03 2.96 -0.12
C MET A 280 -16.20 3.53 0.69
N THR A 281 -17.45 3.21 0.41
CA THR A 281 -18.58 3.69 1.20
C THR A 281 -18.61 3.01 2.57
N CYS A 282 -19.15 3.71 3.57
CA CYS A 282 -19.51 3.07 4.83
C CYS A 282 -20.89 2.46 4.65
N GLY A 283 -21.16 1.31 5.28
CA GLY A 283 -22.52 0.80 5.36
C GLY A 283 -23.40 1.81 6.08
N ASP A 284 -24.51 2.19 5.45
CA ASP A 284 -25.45 3.13 6.06
C ASP A 284 -26.30 2.36 7.07
N ALA A 285 -26.37 2.84 8.31
CA ALA A 285 -27.21 2.21 9.34
C ALA A 285 -28.72 2.44 9.08
N ARG A 286 -29.09 3.02 7.93
CA ARG A 286 -30.45 3.40 7.55
C ARG A 286 -31.00 2.67 6.33
N THR A 287 -30.21 1.84 5.64
CA THR A 287 -30.77 0.96 4.62
C THR A 287 -31.54 -0.15 5.31
N GLU A 288 -32.85 0.03 5.42
CA GLU A 288 -33.78 -1.09 5.55
C GLU A 288 -33.38 -2.10 4.49
N VAL A 289 -32.90 -3.27 4.93
CA VAL A 289 -32.83 -4.43 4.08
C VAL A 289 -34.27 -4.81 3.80
N VAL A 290 -34.83 -4.28 2.72
CA VAL A 290 -36.06 -4.80 2.15
C VAL A 290 -35.69 -6.20 1.65
N ILE A 291 -35.90 -7.19 2.51
CA ILE A 291 -36.01 -8.56 2.07
C ILE A 291 -37.31 -8.57 1.26
N GLU A 292 -37.21 -8.39 -0.06
CA GLU A 292 -38.25 -8.87 -0.95
C GLU A 292 -38.27 -10.39 -0.78
N VAL A 293 -39.10 -10.85 0.16
CA VAL A 293 -39.57 -12.22 0.19
C VAL A 293 -40.39 -12.34 -1.09
N GLY A 294 -39.73 -12.80 -2.17
CA GLY A 294 -40.41 -13.17 -3.40
C GLY A 294 -41.53 -14.12 -3.04
N GLY A 295 -42.77 -13.64 -3.18
CA GLY A 295 -43.97 -14.40 -2.92
C GLY A 295 -43.95 -15.66 -3.77
N PHE A 296 -44.01 -16.81 -3.10
CA PHE A 296 -44.41 -18.04 -3.73
C PHE A 296 -45.91 -18.14 -3.52
N ASP A 297 -46.66 -18.00 -4.61
CA ASP A 297 -48.12 -18.08 -4.62
C ASP A 297 -48.62 -19.38 -3.97
N ASP A 298 -49.69 -19.23 -3.19
CA ASP A 298 -50.48 -20.28 -2.55
C ASP A 298 -50.87 -21.39 -3.54
N VAL A 299 -50.39 -22.61 -3.31
CA VAL A 299 -51.03 -23.83 -3.79
C VAL A 299 -51.06 -24.87 -2.66
N GLY A 300 -52.20 -24.91 -1.97
CA GLY A 300 -52.92 -26.08 -1.43
C GLY A 300 -52.18 -27.18 -0.67
N ASP A 301 -52.65 -27.46 0.56
CA ASP A 301 -52.24 -28.54 1.45
C ASP A 301 -52.17 -29.96 0.79
N PRO A 302 -51.25 -30.84 1.23
CA PRO A 302 -51.12 -32.22 0.74
C PRO A 302 -51.84 -33.24 1.63
N PRO A 303 -52.15 -34.46 1.13
CA PRO A 303 -52.35 -35.62 1.98
C PRO A 303 -51.05 -36.46 2.10
N SER A 304 -50.69 -36.82 3.33
CA SER A 304 -49.69 -37.84 3.69
C SER A 304 -50.22 -39.28 3.49
N PRO A 305 -49.45 -40.38 3.69
CA PRO A 305 -47.99 -40.58 3.75
C PRO A 305 -47.49 -41.80 2.91
N SER A 306 -46.19 -41.90 2.60
CA SER A 306 -45.46 -43.17 2.76
C SER A 306 -43.93 -42.99 2.79
N THR A 307 -43.35 -43.78 3.68
CA THR A 307 -41.95 -44.12 3.99
C THR A 307 -40.90 -44.02 2.88
N THR A 308 -39.75 -43.38 3.17
CA THR A 308 -38.40 -44.01 3.30
C THR A 308 -37.30 -42.94 3.47
N THR A 309 -36.48 -43.07 4.51
CA THR A 309 -35.10 -42.52 4.59
C THR A 309 -34.17 -43.34 3.67
N PRO A 310 -33.01 -42.85 3.17
CA PRO A 310 -32.04 -42.04 3.94
C PRO A 310 -31.17 -41.01 3.18
N ALA A 311 -30.39 -40.29 4.01
CA ALA A 311 -29.02 -39.81 3.80
C ALA A 311 -28.74 -38.46 3.12
N ALA A 312 -27.75 -37.80 3.73
CA ALA A 312 -27.19 -36.49 3.43
C ALA A 312 -26.44 -36.41 2.09
N SER A 313 -26.45 -35.23 1.46
CA SER A 313 -25.35 -34.80 0.60
C SER A 313 -25.30 -33.27 0.44
N SER A 314 -24.04 -32.83 0.37
CA SER A 314 -23.50 -31.49 0.12
C SER A 314 -24.06 -30.80 -1.14
N HIS A 315 -24.34 -29.50 -1.03
CA HIS A 315 -24.59 -28.67 -2.21
C HIS A 315 -23.31 -28.48 -3.04
N ALA A 316 -23.47 -28.75 -4.34
CA ALA A 316 -22.43 -28.88 -5.33
C ALA A 316 -21.94 -27.53 -5.88
N THR A 317 -20.63 -27.46 -6.08
CA THR A 317 -19.90 -26.49 -6.89
C THR A 317 -20.16 -26.78 -8.38
N VAL A 318 -20.43 -25.74 -9.17
CA VAL A 318 -20.41 -25.84 -10.64
C VAL A 318 -19.03 -25.39 -11.10
N CYS A 319 -18.18 -26.34 -11.49
CA CYS A 319 -16.99 -26.08 -12.28
C CYS A 319 -17.15 -26.86 -13.59
N ASP A 320 -17.57 -26.18 -14.66
CA ASP A 320 -17.51 -26.75 -16.00
C ASP A 320 -16.09 -26.59 -16.54
N GLY A 321 -15.35 -27.69 -16.49
CA GLY A 321 -14.07 -27.84 -17.20
C GLY A 321 -14.32 -28.03 -18.69
N GLY A 322 -14.12 -26.97 -19.47
CA GLY A 322 -14.04 -27.04 -20.92
C GLY A 322 -12.60 -27.29 -21.37
N ASP A 323 -12.26 -28.55 -21.60
CA ASP A 323 -11.14 -28.97 -22.43
C ASP A 323 -11.27 -28.37 -23.84
N ALA A 324 -10.18 -27.80 -24.36
CA ALA A 324 -10.04 -27.51 -25.78
C ALA A 324 -8.60 -27.77 -26.23
N SER A 325 -8.26 -29.05 -26.34
CA SER A 325 -7.25 -29.56 -27.27
C SER A 325 -7.89 -29.87 -28.63
N HIS A 326 -7.15 -29.60 -29.71
CA HIS A 326 -7.38 -29.89 -31.15
C HIS A 326 -7.92 -28.73 -32.02
N LEU A 327 -7.02 -27.88 -32.54
CA LEU A 327 -6.46 -27.95 -33.91
C LEU A 327 -5.38 -26.89 -34.10
#